data_AF-A0A2J4PFA0-F1
#
_entry.id   AF-A0A2J4PFA0-F1
#
_cell.length_a   1.000
_cell.length_b   1.000
_cell.length_c   1.000
_cell.angle_alpha   90.00
_cell.angle_beta   90.00
_cell.angle_gamma   90.00
#
_symmetry.space_group_name_H-M   'P 1'
#
loop_
_entity.id
_entity.type
_entity.pdbx_description
1 polymer ?
#
loop_
_entity_poly.entity_id
_entity_poly.type
_entity_poly.pdbx_seq_one_letter_code
_entity_poly.pdbx_strand_id
1 'polypeptide(L)' 'MSRTSFIERYVMPAALKIGGQKHVLSVRDGIILNMPFMLIGSFFLIFAYLPIPGYGEMMTSVFGDAWRDK' A
#
# COMPACT_ATOMS: atom_id res chain seq x y z
N MET A 1 -35.93 15.18 -5.84
CA MET A 1 -34.72 16.01 -6.07
C MET A 1 -33.56 15.33 -5.35
N SER A 2 -32.61 14.78 -6.10
CA SER A 2 -31.64 13.79 -5.62
C SER A 2 -30.64 14.40 -4.62
N ARG A 3 -30.33 13.66 -3.54
CA ARG A 3 -29.35 14.01 -2.49
C ARG A 3 -27.95 14.34 -3.03
N THR A 4 -27.66 13.97 -4.28
CA THR A 4 -26.42 14.30 -5.00
C THR A 4 -26.15 15.81 -5.08
N SER A 5 -27.20 16.63 -5.12
CA SER A 5 -27.06 18.09 -5.24
C SER A 5 -26.37 18.74 -4.02
N PHE A 6 -26.48 18.14 -2.84
CA PHE A 6 -25.82 18.66 -1.64
C PHE A 6 -24.32 18.37 -1.66
N ILE A 7 -23.93 17.15 -2.07
CA ILE A 7 -22.53 16.75 -2.19
C ILE A 7 -21.83 17.58 -3.26
N GLU A 8 -22.43 17.72 -4.44
CA GLU A 8 -21.84 18.51 -5.53
C GLU A 8 -21.72 19.99 -5.18
N ARG A 9 -22.68 20.54 -4.43
CA ARG A 9 -22.70 21.97 -4.12
C ARG A 9 -21.83 22.37 -2.93
N TYR A 10 -21.60 21.48 -1.97
CA TYR A 10 -20.87 21.80 -0.74
C TYR A 10 -19.64 20.93 -0.50
N VAL A 11 -19.73 19.62 -0.73
CA VAL A 11 -18.63 18.68 -0.45
C VAL A 11 -17.58 18.70 -1.57
N MET A 12 -18.01 18.70 -2.83
CA MET A 12 -17.13 18.75 -4.00
C MET A 12 -16.22 19.99 -4.01
N PRO A 13 -16.72 21.24 -3.85
CA PRO A 13 -15.84 22.40 -3.83
C PRO A 13 -14.89 22.42 -2.62
N ALA A 14 -15.30 21.87 -1.48
CA ALA A 14 -14.44 21.74 -0.31
C ALA A 14 -13.32 20.72 -0.54
N ALA A 15 -13.65 19.55 -1.11
CA ALA A 15 -12.69 18.51 -1.46
C ALA A 15 -11.66 19.00 -2.49
N LEU A 16 -12.10 19.75 -3.51
CA LEU A 16 -11.22 20.36 -4.51
C LEU A 16 -10.27 21.39 -3.88
N LYS A 17 -10.77 22.21 -2.94
CA LYS A 17 -9.94 23.20 -2.23
C LYS A 17 -8.87 22.55 -1.36
N ILE A 18 -9.20 21.44 -0.69
CA ILE A 18 -8.24 20.68 0.13
C ILE A 18 -7.24 19.94 -0.75
N GLY A 19 -7.70 19.27 -1.81
CA GLY A 19 -6.83 18.54 -2.74
C GLY A 19 -5.89 19.45 -3.54
N GLY A 20 -6.29 20.71 -3.79
CA GLY A 20 -5.45 21.72 -4.43
C GLY A 20 -4.49 22.46 -3.49
N GLN A 21 -4.53 22.21 -2.17
CA GLN A 21 -3.64 22.88 -1.24
C GLN A 21 -2.21 22.32 -1.37
N LYS A 22 -1.24 23.20 -1.63
CA LYS A 22 0.18 22.83 -1.83
C LYS A 22 0.74 21.90 -0.74
N HIS A 23 0.37 22.09 0.52
CA HIS A 23 0.84 21.27 1.64
C HIS A 23 0.31 19.83 1.57
N VAL A 24 -0.99 19.66 1.28
CA VAL A 24 -1.61 18.33 1.12
C VAL A 24 -1.03 17.63 -0.10
N LEU A 25 -0.80 18.38 -1.19
CA LEU A 25 -0.17 17.88 -2.40
C LEU A 25 1.25 17.36 -2.12
N SER A 26 2.08 18.13 -1.41
CA SER A 26 3.44 17.72 -1.04
C SER A 26 3.47 16.46 -0.17
N VAL A 27 2.52 16.30 0.76
CA VAL A 27 2.40 15.08 1.57
C VAL A 27 1.99 13.89 0.71
N ARG A 28 1.01 14.06 -0.17
CA ARG A 28 0.58 13.02 -1.12
C ARG A 28 1.76 12.55 -1.97
N ASP A 29 2.51 13.49 -2.52
CA ASP A 29 3.64 13.19 -3.39
C ASP A 29 4.76 12.49 -2.60
N GLY A 30 4.97 12.85 -1.33
CA GLY A 30 5.85 12.11 -0.41
C GLY A 30 5.40 10.68 -0.13
N ILE A 31 4.09 10.43 0.00
CA ILE A 31 3.55 9.07 0.15
C ILE A 31 3.74 8.25 -1.14
N ILE A 32 3.52 8.87 -2.31
CA ILE A 32 3.74 8.22 -3.61
C ILE A 32 5.20 7.77 -3.76
N LEU A 33 6.15 8.55 -3.27
CA LEU A 33 7.57 8.16 -3.26
C LEU A 33 7.83 6.90 -2.41
N ASN A 34 7.02 6.65 -1.36
CA ASN A 34 7.14 5.47 -0.52
C ASN A 34 6.42 4.22 -1.07
N MET A 35 5.47 4.38 -2.00
CA MET A 35 4.76 3.25 -2.63
C MET A 35 5.66 2.15 -3.21
N PRO A 36 6.73 2.46 -3.98
CA PRO A 36 7.61 1.41 -4.49
C PRO A 36 8.30 0.60 -3.38
N PHE A 37 8.71 1.26 -2.28
CA PHE A 37 9.30 0.54 -1.14
C PHE A 37 8.30 -0.38 -0.44
N MET A 38 7.05 0.07 -0.29
CA MET A 38 5.98 -0.78 0.24
C MET A 38 5.72 -2.01 -0.66
N LEU A 39 5.75 -1.83 -1.98
CA LEU A 39 5.60 -2.94 -2.94
C LEU A 39 6.77 -3.94 -2.86
N ILE A 40 8.00 -3.43 -2.67
CA ILE A 40 9.17 -4.29 -2.49
C ILE A 40 9.04 -5.10 -1.19
N GLY A 41 8.66 -4.46 -0.07
CA GLY A 41 8.46 -5.15 1.21
C GLY A 41 7.35 -6.20 1.13
N SER A 42 6.22 -5.89 0.47
CA SER A 42 5.13 -6.85 0.31
C SER A 42 5.50 -8.02 -0.60
N PHE A 43 6.33 -7.80 -1.62
CA PHE A 43 6.85 -8.88 -2.47
C PHE A 43 7.65 -9.91 -1.64
N PHE A 44 8.55 -9.44 -0.77
CA PHE A 44 9.31 -10.33 0.11
C PHE A 44 8.43 -11.08 1.11
N LEU A 45 7.38 -10.44 1.64
CA LEU A 45 6.40 -11.11 2.50
C LEU A 45 5.65 -12.21 1.77
N ILE A 46 5.18 -11.95 0.55
CA ILE A 46 4.51 -12.98 -0.26
C ILE A 46 5.45 -14.15 -0.53
N PHE A 47 6.72 -13.87 -0.84
CA PHE A 47 7.72 -14.90 -1.05
C PHE A 47 7.95 -15.73 0.22
N ALA A 48 8.14 -15.10 1.38
CA ALA A 48 8.36 -15.79 2.65
C ALA A 48 7.17 -16.64 3.13
N TYR A 49 5.94 -16.24 2.78
CA TYR A 49 4.70 -16.87 3.23
C TYR A 49 3.91 -17.55 2.09
N LEU A 50 4.60 -18.00 1.05
CA LEU A 50 3.97 -18.64 -0.11
C LEU A 50 3.29 -19.97 0.28
N PRO A 51 1.96 -20.14 0.10
CA PRO A 51 1.23 -21.31 0.57
C PRO A 51 1.28 -22.46 -0.45
N ILE A 52 2.50 -22.87 -0.84
CA ILE A 52 2.72 -24.01 -1.74
C ILE A 52 3.18 -25.21 -0.90
N PRO A 53 2.53 -26.39 -1.04
CA PRO A 53 2.97 -27.61 -0.38
C PRO A 53 4.45 -27.92 -0.69
N GLY A 54 5.27 -28.14 0.33
CA GLY A 54 6.70 -28.45 0.19
C GLY A 54 7.65 -27.26 -0.06
N TYR A 55 7.13 -26.05 -0.29
CA TYR A 55 7.99 -24.86 -0.50
C TYR A 55 8.81 -24.51 0.74
N GLY A 56 8.18 -24.53 1.93
CA GLY A 56 8.86 -24.23 3.18
C GLY A 56 9.99 -25.22 3.50
N GLU A 57 9.75 -26.51 3.27
CA GLU A 57 10.74 -27.58 3.48
C GLU A 57 11.92 -27.44 2.51
N MET A 58 11.65 -27.15 1.23
CA MET A 58 12.67 -26.86 0.23
C MET A 58 13.53 -25.66 0.66
N MET A 59 12.91 -24.55 1.04
CA MET A 59 13.63 -23.35 1.48
C MET A 59 14.46 -23.62 2.75
N THR A 60 13.92 -24.35 3.72
CA THR A 60 14.65 -24.79 4.91
C THR A 60 15.85 -25.67 4.56
N SER A 61 15.73 -26.57 3.57
CA SER A 61 16.87 -27.41 3.15
C SER A 61 17.99 -26.64 2.46
N VAL A 62 17.66 -25.57 1.72
CA VAL A 62 18.63 -24.76 0.97
C VAL A 62 19.30 -23.71 1.86
N PHE A 63 18.51 -23.06 2.72
CA PHE A 63 18.95 -21.88 3.48
C PHE A 63 19.06 -22.13 5.00
N GLY A 64 18.62 -23.29 5.50
CA GLY A 64 18.62 -23.67 6.93
C GLY A 64 17.37 -23.24 7.68
N ASP A 65 17.13 -23.76 8.89
CA ASP A 65 15.91 -23.53 9.68
C ASP A 65 15.63 -22.04 9.98
N ALA A 66 16.67 -21.21 10.00
CA ALA A 66 16.59 -19.79 10.31
C ALA A 66 16.22 -18.90 9.11
N TRP A 67 15.96 -19.45 7.92
CA TRP A 67 15.75 -18.66 6.69
C TRP A 67 14.52 -17.73 6.72
N ARG A 68 13.56 -18.03 7.60
CA ARG A 68 12.35 -17.24 7.87
C ARG A 68 12.32 -16.73 9.32
N ASP A 69 13.42 -16.88 10.05
CA ASP A 69 13.45 -16.57 11.47
C ASP A 69 13.86 -15.10 11.65
N LYS A 70 12.89 -14.32 12.15
CA LYS A 70 12.72 -12.85 12.12
C LYS A 70 12.12 -12.27 10.84
#